data_AF-K0GAV5-F1
#
_entry.id   AF-K0GAV5-F1
#
_cell.length_a   1.000
_cell.length_b   1.000
_cell.length_c   1.000
_cell.angle_alpha   90.00
_cell.angle_beta   90.00
_cell.angle_gamma   90.00
#
_symmetry.space_group_name_H-M   'P 1'
#
loop_
_entity.id
_entity.type
_entity.pdbx_description
1 polymer ?
#
loop_
_entity_poly.entity_id
_entity_poly.type
_entity_poly.pdbx_seq_one_letter_code
_entity_poly.pdbx_strand_id
1 'polypeptide(L)'
;SLLRSLNYEVEKKDNNYDKDKYKITGPTDWISTLASLEGYAANGFDNASPSGGLGPMHTLVQTDQHDYLTQSQTQQLNLQNQMTNIQQEWTLVSTSMQVLNGILSHLAAEIYSN
;
A
#
# COMPACT_ATOMS: atom_id res chain seq x y z
N SER A 1 -7.62 31.28 -16.74
CA SER A 1 -6.21 31.03 -16.36
C SER A 1 -5.39 31.07 -17.63
N LEU A 2 -4.32 31.87 -17.68
CA LEU A 2 -3.40 32.02 -18.83
C LEU A 2 -2.73 30.70 -19.28
N LEU A 3 -3.00 29.59 -18.60
CA LEU A 3 -2.44 28.26 -18.82
C LEU A 3 -3.40 27.26 -19.51
N ARG A 4 -4.66 27.64 -19.77
CA ARG A 4 -5.67 26.79 -20.46
C ARG A 4 -5.90 27.26 -21.89
N SER A 5 -4.86 27.25 -22.72
CA SER A 5 -4.98 27.63 -24.13
C SER A 5 -5.12 26.43 -25.08
N LEU A 6 -5.04 25.21 -24.55
CA LEU A 6 -5.21 23.99 -25.32
C LEU A 6 -6.67 23.51 -25.24
N ASN A 7 -7.33 23.43 -26.39
CA ASN A 7 -8.60 22.75 -26.58
C ASN A 7 -8.33 21.29 -26.92
N TYR A 8 -9.00 20.37 -26.25
CA TYR A 8 -8.91 18.94 -26.53
C TYR A 8 -10.27 18.41 -26.98
N GLU A 9 -10.28 17.62 -28.05
CA GLU A 9 -11.46 16.95 -28.57
C GLU A 9 -11.14 15.47 -28.82
N VAL A 10 -12.10 14.58 -28.59
CA VAL A 10 -11.95 13.16 -28.92
C VAL A 10 -11.82 13.02 -30.44
N GLU A 11 -10.79 12.33 -30.90
CA GLU A 11 -10.54 12.17 -32.33
C GLU A 11 -11.65 11.31 -32.96
N LYS A 12 -12.29 11.83 -34.01
CA LYS A 12 -13.30 11.09 -34.78
C LYS A 12 -12.64 10.47 -36.00
N LYS A 13 -12.77 9.15 -36.13
CA LYS A 13 -12.44 8.43 -37.35
C LYS A 13 -13.71 7.79 -37.91
N ASP A 14 -14.08 8.13 -39.14
CA ASP A 14 -15.23 7.57 -39.84
C ASP A 14 -16.54 7.63 -39.03
N ASN A 15 -16.84 8.79 -38.44
CA ASN A 15 -18.01 9.03 -37.57
C ASN A 15 -18.07 8.25 -36.24
N ASN A 16 -17.06 7.43 -35.93
CA ASN A 16 -16.92 6.80 -34.61
C ASN A 16 -15.90 7.54 -33.75
N TYR A 17 -16.22 7.72 -32.47
CA TYR A 17 -15.32 8.31 -31.48
C TYR A 17 -14.21 7.31 -31.15
N ASP A 18 -12.95 7.68 -31.38
CA ASP A 18 -11.80 6.91 -30.90
C ASP A 18 -11.52 7.34 -29.45
N LYS A 19 -12.10 6.60 -28.50
CA LYS A 19 -12.08 6.89 -27.06
C LYS A 19 -10.66 7.03 -26.45
N ASP A 20 -9.66 6.50 -27.14
CA ASP A 20 -8.27 6.45 -26.67
C ASP A 20 -7.38 7.52 -27.33
N LYS A 21 -7.96 8.37 -28.21
CA LYS A 21 -7.21 9.43 -28.92
C LYS A 21 -7.85 10.80 -28.73
N TYR A 22 -7.03 11.74 -28.29
CA TYR A 22 -7.42 13.13 -28.10
C TYR A 22 -6.62 14.00 -29.07
N LYS A 23 -7.34 14.80 -29.86
CA LYS A 23 -6.75 15.88 -30.63
C LYS A 23 -6.60 17.10 -29.74
N ILE A 24 -5.36 17.51 -29.52
CA ILE A 24 -5.04 18.73 -28.77
C ILE A 24 -4.76 19.84 -29.79
N THR A 25 -5.47 20.95 -29.67
CA THR A 25 -5.30 22.16 -30.50
C THR A 25 -4.98 23.35 -29.59
N GLY A 26 -3.99 24.14 -29.95
CA GLY A 26 -3.47 25.21 -29.10
C GLY A 26 -3.08 26.47 -29.85
N PRO A 27 -2.46 27.44 -29.15
CA PRO A 27 -1.89 28.62 -29.76
C PRO A 27 -0.83 28.25 -30.80
N THR A 28 -0.70 29.05 -31.84
CA THR A 28 0.39 28.92 -32.82
C THR A 28 1.76 29.30 -32.26
N ASP A 29 1.79 30.00 -31.11
CA ASP A 29 3.00 30.30 -30.38
C ASP A 29 3.49 29.10 -29.55
N TRP A 30 4.77 28.73 -29.74
CA TRP A 30 5.36 27.53 -29.15
C TRP A 30 5.56 27.65 -27.64
N ILE A 31 5.83 28.86 -27.12
CA ILE A 31 6.02 29.10 -25.68
C ILE A 31 4.70 28.86 -24.94
N SER A 32 3.61 29.44 -25.45
CA SER A 32 2.27 29.29 -24.90
C SER A 32 1.79 27.82 -24.94
N THR A 33 2.17 27.11 -26.00
CA THR A 33 1.89 25.67 -26.15
C THR A 33 2.66 24.83 -25.12
N LEU A 34 3.96 25.05 -24.94
CA LEU A 34 4.77 24.33 -23.94
C LEU A 34 4.30 24.60 -22.51
N ALA A 35 4.03 25.86 -22.16
CA ALA A 35 3.52 26.21 -20.83
C ALA A 35 2.18 25.54 -20.53
N SER A 36 1.31 25.41 -21.55
CA SER A 36 0.05 24.68 -21.41
C SER A 36 0.31 23.18 -21.21
N LEU A 37 1.18 22.55 -22.02
CA LEU A 37 1.54 21.13 -21.89
C LEU A 37 2.18 20.79 -20.54
N GLU A 38 3.06 21.64 -20.01
CA GLU A 38 3.64 21.49 -18.67
C GLU A 38 2.55 21.53 -17.59
N GLY A 39 1.59 22.45 -17.72
CA GLY A 39 0.41 22.51 -16.88
C GLY A 39 -0.41 21.21 -16.91
N TYR A 40 -0.60 20.60 -18.09
CA TYR A 40 -1.27 19.30 -18.22
C TYR A 40 -0.46 18.16 -17.62
N ALA A 41 0.85 18.10 -17.87
CA ALA A 41 1.70 17.04 -17.32
C ALA A 41 1.74 17.09 -15.79
N ALA A 42 1.78 18.28 -15.20
CA ALA A 42 1.78 18.46 -13.74
C ALA A 42 0.42 18.11 -13.11
N ASN A 43 -0.68 18.60 -13.69
CA ASN A 43 -2.01 18.60 -13.04
C ASN A 43 -3.01 17.58 -13.60
N GLY A 44 -2.73 16.97 -14.75
CA GLY A 44 -3.69 16.12 -15.46
C GLY A 44 -4.72 16.92 -16.28
N PHE A 45 -5.62 16.22 -16.98
CA PHE A 45 -6.70 16.86 -17.74
C PHE A 45 -7.93 17.06 -16.85
N ASP A 46 -8.61 18.20 -17.02
CA ASP A 46 -9.76 18.62 -16.20
C ASP A 46 -10.94 17.63 -16.18
N ASN A 47 -10.98 16.66 -17.11
CA ASN A 47 -12.01 15.61 -17.18
C ASN A 47 -11.44 14.19 -17.41
N ALA A 48 -10.11 14.00 -17.47
CA ALA A 48 -9.50 12.68 -17.66
C ALA A 48 -8.83 12.23 -16.36
N SER A 49 -9.65 11.80 -15.40
CA SER A 49 -9.29 11.23 -14.09
C SER A 49 -8.35 12.08 -13.20
N PRO A 50 -8.65 12.23 -11.89
CA PRO A 50 -7.74 12.84 -10.90
C PRO A 50 -6.34 12.19 -10.81
N SER A 51 -6.12 11.04 -11.48
CA SER A 51 -4.90 10.24 -11.42
C SER A 51 -3.87 10.52 -12.54
N GLY A 52 -4.16 11.41 -13.49
CA GLY A 52 -3.34 11.54 -14.71
C GLY A 52 -2.09 12.43 -14.60
N GLY A 53 -2.02 13.33 -13.62
CA GLY A 53 -0.91 14.28 -13.47
C GLY A 53 0.24 13.75 -12.64
N LEU A 54 1.47 14.24 -12.89
CA LEU A 54 2.67 13.89 -12.12
C LEU A 54 2.55 14.28 -10.64
N GLY A 55 1.85 15.36 -10.30
CA GLY A 55 1.60 15.77 -8.92
C GLY A 55 0.75 14.74 -8.16
N PRO A 56 -0.48 14.43 -8.61
CA PRO A 56 -1.30 13.37 -8.03
C PRO A 56 -0.62 12.00 -7.99
N MET A 57 0.11 11.61 -9.04
CA MET A 57 0.91 10.37 -9.04
C MET A 57 1.97 10.36 -7.94
N HIS A 58 2.69 11.46 -7.75
CA HIS A 58 3.67 11.56 -6.67
C HIS A 58 3.00 11.43 -5.29
N THR A 59 1.85 12.08 -5.08
CA THR A 59 1.08 11.92 -3.83
C THR A 59 0.63 10.49 -3.62
N LEU A 60 0.11 9.81 -4.66
CA LEU A 60 -0.29 8.41 -4.57
C LEU A 60 0.88 7.50 -4.21
N VAL A 61 2.03 7.67 -4.88
CA VAL A 61 3.24 6.88 -4.57
C VAL A 61 3.69 7.11 -3.13
N GLN A 62 3.65 8.36 -2.64
CA GLN A 62 3.99 8.66 -1.25
C GLN A 62 3.01 8.02 -0.26
N THR A 63 1.72 8.03 -0.56
CA THR A 63 0.69 7.35 0.24
C THR A 63 0.93 5.84 0.25
N ASP A 64 1.15 5.21 -0.90
CA ASP A 64 1.43 3.77 -1.00
C ASP A 64 2.69 3.40 -0.19
N GLN A 65 3.76 4.20 -0.29
CA GLN A 65 4.97 3.98 0.51
C GLN A 65 4.70 4.06 2.01
N HIS A 66 3.91 5.04 2.44
CA HIS A 66 3.53 5.19 3.85
C HIS A 66 2.68 4.01 4.34
N ASP A 67 1.74 3.54 3.52
CA ASP A 67 0.85 2.44 3.85
C ASP A 67 1.62 1.11 3.97
N TYR A 68 2.56 0.82 3.05
CA TYR A 68 3.40 -0.36 3.13
C TYR A 68 4.29 -0.38 4.39
N LEU A 69 4.84 0.77 4.77
CA LEU A 69 5.64 0.88 6.00
C LEU A 69 4.78 0.60 7.24
N THR A 70 3.60 1.22 7.31
CA THR A 70 2.66 1.03 8.42
C THR A 70 2.18 -0.41 8.52
N GLN A 71 1.88 -1.03 7.37
CA GLN A 71 1.50 -2.44 7.30
C GLN A 71 2.62 -3.36 7.77
N SER A 72 3.86 -3.12 7.31
CA SER A 72 5.03 -3.92 7.72
C SER A 72 5.28 -3.83 9.23
N GLN A 73 5.19 -2.64 9.81
CA GLN A 73 5.33 -2.44 11.26
C GLN A 73 4.24 -3.18 12.04
N THR A 74 2.99 -3.11 11.56
CA THR A 74 1.85 -3.81 12.18
C THR A 74 2.03 -5.33 12.14
N GLN A 75 2.46 -5.87 11.00
CA GLN A 75 2.74 -7.30 10.86
C GLN A 75 3.89 -7.73 11.78
N GLN A 76 4.96 -6.93 11.88
CA GLN A 76 6.08 -7.21 12.77
C GLN A 76 5.64 -7.25 14.24
N LEU A 77 4.84 -6.28 14.70
CA LEU A 77 4.32 -6.27 16.06
C LEU A 77 3.41 -7.49 16.34
N ASN A 78 2.58 -7.87 15.36
CA ASN A 78 1.74 -9.05 15.48
C ASN A 78 2.58 -10.33 15.63
N LEU A 79 3.59 -10.52 14.77
CA LEU A 79 4.50 -11.66 14.86
C LEU A 79 5.28 -11.68 16.19
N GLN A 80 5.72 -10.53 16.70
CA GLN A 80 6.38 -10.43 18.00
C GLN A 80 5.46 -10.84 19.16
N ASN A 81 4.20 -10.37 19.14
CA ASN A 81 3.20 -10.77 20.13
C ASN A 81 2.90 -12.28 20.04
N GLN A 82 2.71 -12.82 18.85
CA GLN A 82 2.49 -14.26 18.63
C GLN A 82 3.68 -15.08 19.15
N MET A 83 4.91 -14.68 18.84
CA MET A 83 6.11 -15.36 19.32
C MET A 83 6.21 -15.34 20.85
N THR A 84 5.91 -14.20 21.47
CA THR A 84 5.93 -14.05 22.92
C THR A 84 4.88 -14.95 23.58
N ASN A 85 3.66 -15.00 23.04
CA ASN A 85 2.60 -15.87 23.53
C ASN A 85 3.00 -17.36 23.40
N ILE A 86 3.55 -17.76 22.26
CA ILE A 86 4.04 -19.14 22.05
C ILE A 86 5.12 -19.49 23.08
N GLN A 87 6.09 -18.61 23.33
CA GLN A 87 7.13 -18.83 24.34
C GLN A 87 6.55 -18.99 25.75
N GLN A 88 5.54 -18.18 26.10
CA GLN A 88 4.84 -18.30 27.38
C GLN A 88 4.09 -19.64 27.48
N GLU A 89 3.36 -20.05 26.44
CA GLU A 89 2.67 -21.33 26.40
C GLU A 89 3.64 -22.52 26.56
N TRP A 90 4.76 -22.52 25.83
CA TRP A 90 5.79 -23.56 25.98
C TRP A 90 6.40 -23.59 27.39
N THR A 91 6.58 -22.42 28.01
CA THR A 91 7.06 -22.32 29.40
C THR A 91 6.06 -22.94 30.38
N LEU A 92 4.77 -22.66 30.19
CA LEU A 92 3.70 -23.28 31.00
C LEU A 92 3.69 -24.79 30.83
N VAL A 93 3.74 -25.30 29.59
CA VAL A 93 3.79 -26.74 29.31
C VAL A 93 5.00 -27.39 29.97
N SER A 94 6.19 -26.81 29.82
CA SER A 94 7.42 -27.32 30.47
C SER A 94 7.31 -27.35 31.99
N THR A 95 6.76 -26.29 32.59
CA THR A 95 6.54 -26.22 34.04
C THR A 95 5.53 -27.29 34.50
N SER A 96 4.42 -27.46 33.77
CA SER A 96 3.45 -28.51 34.06
C SER A 96 4.06 -29.91 33.95
N MET A 97 4.94 -30.15 32.97
CA MET A 97 5.65 -31.43 32.84
C MET A 97 6.61 -31.68 34.02
N GLN A 98 7.33 -30.65 34.47
CA GLN A 98 8.20 -30.78 35.65
C GLN A 98 7.39 -31.11 36.91
N VAL A 99 6.25 -30.45 37.10
CA VAL A 99 5.33 -30.75 38.21
C VAL A 99 4.82 -32.20 38.12
N LEU A 100 4.38 -32.64 36.93
CA LEU A 100 3.94 -34.01 36.71
C LEU A 100 5.05 -35.04 37.02
N ASN A 101 6.27 -34.80 36.54
CA ASN A 101 7.40 -35.67 36.82
C ASN A 101 7.73 -35.72 38.33
N GLY A 102 7.60 -34.60 39.04
CA GLY A 102 7.75 -34.53 40.49
C GLY A 102 6.69 -35.38 41.21
N ILE A 103 5.41 -35.25 40.82
CA ILE A 103 4.31 -36.04 41.38
C ILE A 103 4.54 -37.54 41.14
N LEU A 104 4.87 -37.93 39.91
CA LEU A 104 5.12 -39.33 39.56
C LEU A 104 6.30 -39.92 40.33
N SER A 105 7.38 -39.13 40.51
CA SER A 105 8.55 -39.57 41.28
C SER A 105 8.25 -39.76 42.76
N HIS A 106 7.48 -38.84 43.35
CA HIS A 106 7.02 -38.96 44.74
C HIS A 106 6.14 -40.20 44.94
N LEU A 107 5.18 -40.43 44.04
CA LEU A 107 4.30 -41.60 44.12
C LEU A 107 5.09 -42.91 44.02
N ALA A 108 6.05 -42.98 43.09
CA ALA A 108 6.91 -44.16 42.96
C ALA A 108 7.74 -44.40 44.24
N ALA A 109 8.31 -43.35 44.84
CA ALA A 109 9.06 -43.47 46.08
C ALA A 109 8.21 -44.02 47.23
N GLU A 110 6.97 -43.56 47.37
CA GLU A 110 6.04 -44.01 48.42
C GLU A 110 5.60 -45.48 48.25
N ILE A 111 5.49 -45.95 47.00
CA ILE A 111 5.21 -47.36 46.70
C ILE A 111 6.41 -48.26 47.04
N TYR A 112 7.62 -47.85 46.69
CA TYR A 112 8.83 -48.65 46.91
C TYR A 112 9.42 -48.51 48.33
N SER A 113 8.94 -47.57 49.14
CA SER A 113 9.36 -47.44 50.55
C SER A 113 8.48 -48.20 51.55
N ASN A 114 7.42 -48.88 51.10
CA ASN A 114 6.65 -49.87 51.86
C ASN A 114 7.05 -51.29 51.47
#